data_AF-A0A2S6NJB4-F1
#
_entry.id   AF-A0A2S6NJB4-F1
#
_cell.length_a   1.000
_cell.length_b   1.000
_cell.length_c   1.000
_cell.angle_alpha   90.00
_cell.angle_beta   90.00
_cell.angle_gamma   90.00
#
_symmetry.space_group_name_H-M   'P 1'
#
loop_
_entity.id
_entity.type
_entity.pdbx_description
1 polymer ?
#
loop_
_entity_poly.entity_id
_entity_poly.type
_entity_poly.pdbx_seq_one_letter_code
_entity_poly.pdbx_strand_id
1 'polypeptide(L)'
;MTTHDRLDCLKCPALCCRMAGYVRVSREDIRRLAKHLDMTVPAFEARHIVEVTRKGEKRIKEGYKTCQFLDEQHRCSVYEARPHDCRGYVCWNQPDETVYRYAVFLQTGVAKLREREEAEK
;
A
#
# COMPACT_ATOMS: atom_id res chain seq x y z
N MET A 1 -7.27 -4.07 20.09
CA MET A 1 -7.21 -3.49 18.72
C MET A 1 -8.56 -3.73 18.10
N THR A 2 -9.26 -2.68 17.68
CA THR A 2 -10.57 -2.80 17.02
C THR A 2 -10.37 -3.67 15.78
N THR A 3 -11.08 -4.79 15.70
CA THR A 3 -10.98 -5.72 14.56
C THR A 3 -12.05 -5.31 13.56
N HIS A 4 -11.61 -4.68 12.48
CA HIS A 4 -12.48 -4.23 11.42
C HIS A 4 -12.66 -5.31 10.34
N ASP A 5 -13.80 -5.29 9.66
CA ASP A 5 -14.06 -6.16 8.52
C ASP A 5 -13.04 -5.91 7.40
N ARG A 6 -12.68 -6.98 6.69
CA ARG A 6 -11.77 -6.87 5.55
C ARG A 6 -12.46 -6.11 4.42
N LEU A 7 -11.76 -5.12 3.89
CA LEU A 7 -12.21 -4.36 2.71
C LEU A 7 -11.54 -4.90 1.44
N ASP A 8 -12.10 -4.54 0.30
CA ASP A 8 -11.59 -4.93 -1.01
C ASP A 8 -10.41 -4.02 -1.41
N CYS A 9 -9.21 -4.58 -1.46
CA CYS A 9 -8.01 -3.86 -1.86
C CYS A 9 -8.05 -3.35 -3.30
N LEU A 10 -8.84 -3.97 -4.19
CA LEU A 10 -8.95 -3.56 -5.60
C LEU A 10 -9.92 -2.39 -5.80
N LYS A 11 -10.83 -2.15 -4.84
CA LYS A 11 -11.72 -0.98 -4.83
C LYS A 11 -11.11 0.24 -4.13
N CYS A 12 -9.97 0.05 -3.48
CA CYS A 12 -9.25 1.10 -2.79
C CYS A 12 -8.45 1.96 -3.79
N PRO A 13 -8.38 3.30 -3.64
CA PRO A 13 -7.63 4.21 -4.54
C PRO A 13 -6.10 4.16 -4.31
N ALA A 14 -5.57 2.96 -4.09
CA ALA A 14 -4.17 2.69 -3.75
C ALA A 14 -3.66 3.45 -2.50
N LEU A 15 -4.40 3.36 -1.39
CA LEU A 15 -4.01 3.95 -0.10
C LEU A 15 -2.60 3.49 0.34
N CYS A 16 -2.22 2.24 0.10
CA CYS A 16 -0.87 1.75 0.41
C CYS A 16 0.23 2.51 -0.36
N CYS A 17 -0.03 2.88 -1.62
CA CYS A 17 0.92 3.62 -2.44
C CYS A 17 0.98 5.10 -2.08
N ARG A 18 -0.15 5.71 -1.68
CA ARG A 18 -0.28 7.14 -1.38
C ARG A 18 0.02 7.48 0.08
N MET A 19 -0.60 6.78 1.01
CA MET A 19 -0.62 7.13 2.43
C MET A 19 0.50 6.49 3.26
N ALA A 20 1.04 5.33 2.84
CA ALA A 20 2.09 4.67 3.62
C ALA A 20 3.34 5.56 3.73
N GLY A 21 3.89 5.75 4.93
CA GLY A 21 5.00 6.70 5.14
C GLY A 21 6.33 6.29 4.50
N TYR A 22 6.61 5.00 4.37
CA TYR A 22 7.77 4.48 3.63
C TYR A 22 7.51 3.03 3.26
N VAL A 23 8.29 2.49 2.32
CA VAL A 23 8.24 1.07 1.96
C VAL A 23 9.65 0.52 1.98
N ARG A 24 9.93 -0.36 2.95
CA ARG A 24 11.20 -1.08 3.02
C ARG A 24 11.16 -2.29 2.11
N VAL A 25 12.32 -2.63 1.58
CA VAL A 25 12.52 -3.81 0.75
C VAL A 25 13.68 -4.63 1.29
N SER A 26 13.43 -5.92 1.47
CA SER A 26 14.47 -6.90 1.74
C SER A 26 15.22 -7.28 0.46
N ARG A 27 16.33 -8.01 0.59
CA ARG A 27 17.05 -8.57 -0.56
C ARG A 27 16.19 -9.53 -1.38
N GLU A 28 15.24 -10.21 -0.75
CA GLU A 28 14.30 -11.10 -1.44
C GLU A 28 13.24 -10.31 -2.20
N ASP A 29 12.70 -9.25 -1.60
CA ASP A 29 11.77 -8.35 -2.27
C ASP A 29 12.42 -7.73 -3.52
N ILE A 30 13.67 -7.29 -3.41
CA ILE A 30 14.45 -6.75 -4.54
C ILE A 30 14.58 -7.78 -5.65
N ARG A 31 14.94 -9.04 -5.32
CA ARG A 31 15.03 -10.13 -6.32
C ARG A 31 13.69 -10.37 -7.02
N ARG A 32 12.59 -10.38 -6.27
CA ARG A 32 11.25 -10.60 -6.82
C ARG A 32 10.80 -9.43 -7.71
N LEU A 33 11.04 -8.19 -7.29
CA LEU A 33 10.72 -6.99 -8.05
C LEU A 33 11.56 -6.90 -9.33
N ALA A 34 12.87 -7.14 -9.24
CA ALA A 34 13.76 -7.15 -10.39
C ALA A 34 13.34 -8.21 -11.43
N LYS A 35 13.00 -9.43 -10.98
CA LYS A 35 12.47 -10.49 -11.85
C LYS A 35 11.15 -10.07 -12.52
N HIS A 36 10.26 -9.44 -11.78
CA HIS A 36 8.95 -9.02 -12.30
C HIS A 36 9.07 -7.89 -13.34
N LEU A 37 10.06 -7.02 -13.18
CA LEU A 37 10.34 -5.91 -14.10
C LEU A 37 11.34 -6.27 -15.20
N ASP A 38 11.67 -7.55 -15.34
CA ASP A 38 12.63 -8.08 -16.32
C ASP A 38 13.98 -7.33 -16.34
N MET A 39 14.56 -7.13 -15.16
CA MET A 39 15.85 -6.45 -15.00
C MET A 39 16.76 -7.14 -13.98
N THR A 40 18.05 -6.80 -14.02
CA THR A 40 19.03 -7.32 -13.06
C THR A 40 18.86 -6.65 -11.70
N VAL A 41 19.25 -7.35 -10.63
CA VAL A 41 19.22 -6.79 -9.26
C VAL A 41 20.04 -5.49 -9.14
N PRO A 42 21.28 -5.38 -9.66
CA PRO A 42 22.01 -4.12 -9.62
C PRO A 42 21.31 -2.98 -10.37
N ALA A 43 20.68 -3.26 -11.52
CA ALA A 43 19.91 -2.26 -12.26
C ALA A 43 18.68 -1.80 -11.48
N PHE A 44 17.97 -2.74 -10.85
CA PHE A 44 16.85 -2.41 -9.97
C PHE A 44 17.29 -1.53 -8.81
N GLU A 45 18.40 -1.89 -8.15
CA GLU A 45 18.89 -1.14 -7.00
C GLU A 45 19.28 0.29 -7.38
N ALA A 46 19.97 0.47 -8.51
CA ALA A 46 20.37 1.78 -9.01
C ALA A 46 19.19 2.66 -9.42
N ARG A 47 18.10 2.07 -9.93
CA ARG A 47 16.95 2.82 -10.46
C ARG A 47 15.84 3.07 -9.43
N HIS A 48 15.56 2.10 -8.57
CA HIS A 48 14.32 2.07 -7.78
C HIS A 48 14.54 2.23 -6.28
N ILE A 49 15.77 2.11 -5.76
CA ILE A 49 16.04 2.41 -4.35
C ILE A 49 16.20 3.91 -4.20
N VAL A 50 15.31 4.53 -3.43
CA VAL A 50 15.27 5.99 -3.23
C VAL A 50 16.02 6.42 -1.98
N GLU A 51 16.14 5.53 -1.00
CA GLU A 51 16.81 5.82 0.28
C GLU A 51 17.49 4.56 0.82
N VAL A 52 18.69 4.72 1.36
CA VAL A 52 19.37 3.72 2.18
C VAL A 52 19.60 4.33 3.55
N THR A 53 18.99 3.76 4.58
CA THR A 53 19.10 4.29 5.95
C THR A 53 20.49 4.03 6.53
N ARG A 54 20.84 4.72 7.64
CA ARG A 54 22.10 4.46 8.37
C ARG A 54 22.26 3.01 8.83
N LYS A 55 21.16 2.27 8.98
CA LYS A 55 21.14 0.84 9.34
C LYS A 55 21.28 -0.09 8.12
N GLY A 56 21.42 0.47 6.91
CA GLY A 56 21.50 -0.29 5.66
C GLY A 56 20.15 -0.77 5.14
N GLU A 57 19.02 -0.29 5.67
CA GLU A 57 17.70 -0.62 5.14
C GLU A 57 17.48 0.10 3.81
N LYS A 58 17.06 -0.64 2.78
CA LYS A 58 16.74 -0.07 1.47
C LYS A 58 15.24 0.23 1.37
N ARG A 59 14.90 1.37 0.79
CA ARG A 59 13.51 1.81 0.61
C ARG A 59 13.25 2.15 -0.86
N ILE A 60 12.06 1.77 -1.33
CA ILE A 60 11.55 2.12 -2.68
C ILE A 60 10.60 3.32 -2.65
N LYS A 61 10.28 3.79 -1.45
CA LYS A 61 9.42 4.94 -1.19
C LYS A 61 9.96 5.68 0.04
N GLU A 62 10.24 6.96 -0.13
CA GLU A 62 10.65 7.89 0.92
C GLU A 62 9.45 8.78 1.29
N GLY A 63 9.11 8.81 2.58
CA GLY A 63 8.12 9.74 3.12
C GLY A 63 6.72 9.64 2.48
N TYR A 64 6.02 10.77 2.48
CA TYR A 64 4.64 10.89 2.01
C TYR A 64 4.49 11.08 0.50
N LYS A 65 5.57 10.89 -0.29
CA LYS A 65 5.47 10.97 -1.75
C LYS A 65 4.57 9.85 -2.28
N THR A 66 4.10 9.94 -3.51
CA THR A 66 3.40 8.80 -4.13
C THR A 66 4.42 7.73 -4.50
N CYS A 67 4.09 6.45 -4.28
CA CYS A 67 4.97 5.34 -4.70
C CYS A 67 5.21 5.37 -6.21
N GLN A 68 6.47 5.17 -6.63
CA GLN A 68 6.89 5.15 -8.04
C GLN A 68 6.21 4.04 -8.89
N PHE A 69 5.64 3.02 -8.27
CA PHE A 69 4.95 1.92 -8.95
C PHE A 69 3.43 2.12 -9.02
N LEU A 70 2.92 3.33 -8.76
CA LEU A 70 1.52 3.66 -8.93
C LEU A 70 1.28 4.13 -10.37
N ASP A 71 0.36 3.47 -11.09
CA ASP A 71 -0.04 3.86 -12.43
C ASP A 71 -1.08 5.00 -12.43
N GLU A 72 -1.39 5.51 -13.61
CA GLU A 72 -2.38 6.58 -13.82
C GLU A 72 -3.82 6.14 -13.50
N GLN A 73 -4.09 4.82 -13.52
CA GLN A 73 -5.39 4.24 -13.16
C GLN A 73 -5.50 3.92 -11.66
N HIS A 74 -4.61 4.46 -10.83
CA HIS A 74 -4.58 4.24 -9.38
C HIS A 74 -4.34 2.78 -8.97
N ARG A 75 -3.64 1.99 -9.78
CA ARG A 75 -3.26 0.60 -9.49
C ARG A 75 -1.76 0.45 -9.36
N CYS A 76 -1.34 -0.53 -8.57
CA CYS A 76 0.07 -0.84 -8.41
C CYS A 76 0.55 -1.66 -9.61
N SER A 77 1.51 -1.14 -10.38
CA SER A 77 2.07 -1.82 -11.55
C SER A 77 2.82 -3.12 -11.21
N VAL A 78 3.26 -3.27 -9.95
CA VAL A 78 3.97 -4.44 -9.44
C VAL A 78 3.13 -5.24 -8.43
N TYR A 79 1.79 -5.22 -8.57
CA TYR A 79 0.87 -5.78 -7.58
C TYR A 79 1.21 -7.23 -7.18
N GLU A 80 1.54 -8.07 -8.16
CA GLU A 80 1.90 -9.49 -7.94
C GLU A 80 3.27 -9.66 -7.27
N ALA A 81 4.19 -8.71 -7.49
CA ALA A 81 5.54 -8.74 -6.95
C ALA A 81 5.70 -7.93 -5.65
N ARG A 82 4.62 -7.34 -5.13
CA ARG A 82 4.61 -6.45 -3.96
C ARG A 82 5.58 -6.89 -2.85
N PRO A 83 6.37 -5.97 -2.27
CA PRO A 83 7.24 -6.27 -1.15
C PRO A 83 6.43 -6.61 0.11
N HIS A 84 7.10 -7.18 1.11
CA HIS A 84 6.47 -7.58 2.38
C HIS A 84 5.67 -6.44 3.02
N ASP A 85 6.26 -5.24 3.15
CA ASP A 85 5.59 -4.05 3.70
C ASP A 85 4.30 -3.70 2.94
N CYS A 86 4.27 -3.85 1.61
CA CYS A 86 3.07 -3.59 0.81
C CYS A 86 1.99 -4.67 0.95
N ARG A 87 2.38 -5.93 1.22
CA ARG A 87 1.43 -7.03 1.47
C ARG A 87 0.86 -6.97 2.88
N GLY A 88 1.68 -6.56 3.84
CA GLY A 88 1.30 -6.36 5.24
C GLY A 88 0.57 -5.03 5.50
N TYR A 89 0.52 -4.12 4.51
CA TYR A 89 -0.27 -2.91 4.65
C TYR A 89 -1.75 -3.24 4.71
N VAL A 90 -2.36 -2.92 5.85
CA VAL A 90 -3.79 -3.08 6.09
C VAL A 90 -4.35 -1.71 6.49
N CYS A 91 -5.16 -1.10 5.63
CA CYS A 91 -5.77 0.22 5.91
C CYS A 91 -6.76 0.19 7.09
N TRP A 92 -7.24 -1.01 7.47
CA TRP A 92 -8.24 -1.22 8.51
C TRP A 92 -7.71 -1.89 9.79
N ASN A 93 -6.40 -2.13 9.91
CA ASN A 93 -5.81 -2.69 11.13
C ASN A 93 -4.71 -1.75 11.65
N GLN A 94 -5.10 -0.49 11.86
CA GLN A 94 -4.24 0.57 12.38
C GLN A 94 -4.88 1.14 13.66
N PRO A 95 -4.09 1.72 14.59
CA PRO A 95 -4.64 2.38 15.77
C PRO A 95 -5.57 3.56 15.44
N ASP A 96 -5.30 4.25 14.34
CA ASP A 96 -6.14 5.32 13.82
C ASP A 96 -7.20 4.76 12.85
N GLU A 97 -8.47 4.87 13.24
CA GLU A 97 -9.61 4.40 12.46
C GLU A 97 -10.00 5.35 11.32
N THR A 98 -9.40 6.54 11.21
CA THR A 98 -9.75 7.54 10.17
C THR A 98 -9.58 6.94 8.78
N VAL A 99 -8.49 6.22 8.55
CA VAL A 99 -8.20 5.55 7.27
C VAL A 99 -9.19 4.43 7.01
N TYR A 100 -9.60 3.69 8.05
CA TYR A 100 -10.62 2.66 7.92
C TYR A 100 -11.97 3.24 7.52
N ARG A 101 -12.46 4.24 8.25
CA ARG A 101 -13.75 4.89 7.99
C ARG A 101 -13.78 5.50 6.60
N TYR A 102 -12.68 6.13 6.16
CA TYR A 102 -12.55 6.62 4.80
C TYR A 102 -12.62 5.49 3.76
N ALA A 103 -11.91 4.38 3.99
CA ALA A 103 -11.96 3.23 3.08
C ALA A 103 -13.36 2.59 3.02
N VAL A 104 -14.07 2.50 4.14
CA VAL A 104 -15.47 2.04 4.19
C VAL A 104 -16.36 2.96 3.36
N PHE A 105 -16.22 4.28 3.53
CA PHE A 105 -17.00 5.27 2.78
C PHE A 105 -16.78 5.16 1.26
N LEU A 106 -15.54 4.95 0.81
CA LEU A 106 -15.24 4.79 -0.61
C LEU A 106 -15.81 3.50 -1.21
N GLN A 107 -15.87 2.42 -0.42
CA GLN A 107 -16.30 1.10 -0.89
C GLN A 107 -17.79 0.82 -0.67
N THR A 108 -18.43 1.61 0.17
CA THR A 108 -19.84 1.46 0.54
C THR A 108 -20.61 2.66 0.02
N GLY A 109 -21.56 2.43 -0.90
CA GLY A 109 -22.40 3.52 -1.41
C GLY A 109 -23.19 4.20 -0.30
N VAL A 110 -23.45 5.50 -0.46
CA VAL A 110 -24.12 6.36 0.54
C VAL A 110 -25.46 5.78 1.03
N ALA A 111 -26.25 5.16 0.15
CA ALA A 111 -27.51 4.52 0.53
C ALA A 111 -27.32 3.43 1.60
N LYS A 112 -26.35 2.52 1.39
CA LYS A 112 -26.03 1.47 2.35
C LYS A 112 -25.45 2.00 3.66
N LEU A 113 -24.74 3.12 3.61
CA LEU A 113 -24.23 3.76 4.83
C LEU A 113 -25.39 4.30 5.67
N ARG A 114 -26.38 4.96 5.05
CA ARG A 114 -27.58 5.45 5.75
C ARG A 114 -28.39 4.32 6.38
N GLU A 115 -28.57 3.21 5.65
CA GLU A 115 -29.23 2.01 6.20
C GLU A 115 -28.53 1.49 7.47
N ARG A 116 -27.18 1.51 7.50
CA ARG A 116 -26.41 1.11 8.69
C ARG A 116 -26.57 2.11 9.84
N GLU A 117 -26.52 3.40 9.55
CA GLU A 117 -26.72 4.46 10.56
C GLU A 117 -28.13 4.40 11.17
N GLU A 118 -29.14 4.06 10.38
CA GLU A 118 -30.51 3.86 10.86
C GLU A 118 -30.67 2.59 11.70
N ALA A 119 -29.94 1.52 11.37
CA ALA A 119 -29.96 0.26 12.11
C ALA A 119 -29.18 0.32 13.44
N GLU A 120 -28.23 1.25 13.58
CA GLU A 120 -27.42 1.46 14.79
C GLU A 120 -28.07 2.44 15.79
N LYS A 121 -29.17 3.12 15.40
CA LYS A 121 -29.99 3.96 16.28
C LYS A 121 -31.00 3.16 17.08
#